data_AF-Q5DBL2-F1
#
_entry.id   AF-Q5DBL2-F1
#
_cell.length_a   1.000
_cell.length_b   1.000
_cell.length_c   1.000
_cell.angle_alpha   90.00
_cell.angle_beta   90.00
_cell.angle_gamma   90.00
#
_symmetry.space_group_name_H-M   'P 1'
#
loop_
_entity.id
_entity.type
_entity.pdbx_description
1 polymer ?
#
loop_
_entity_poly.entity_id
_entity_poly.type
_entity_poly.pdbx_seq_one_letter_code
_entity_poly.pdbx_strand_id
1 'polypeptide(L)'
;MLGHRIFTAQTGDSGQLCNTLLACERKYSRREHYLAIVLDRSSGGPVMVGCKQGGVNIEDIARDNPDALIKIPIDIDKGLDKKDAVMMAHKLGFSHSDEAAVYIERLYKLFDSTDCTLLEINPISQDINGHVICMDCKMNFDDNAAFRQKENFAQRDWSQEDERDVKATNAGLNYIG
;
A
#
# COMPACT_ATOMS: atom_id res chain seq x y z
N MET A 1 22.84 8.82 3.54
CA MET A 1 21.86 7.84 3.05
C MET A 1 21.91 6.62 3.97
N LEU A 2 22.81 5.65 3.80
CA LEU A 2 23.04 4.61 4.84
C LEU A 2 23.74 5.19 6.08
N GLY A 3 23.29 4.83 7.28
CA GLY A 3 23.85 5.30 8.56
C GLY A 3 23.50 6.73 8.93
N HIS A 4 22.62 7.39 8.15
CA HIS A 4 22.14 8.75 8.41
C HIS A 4 20.63 8.74 8.65
N ARG A 5 20.12 9.79 9.30
CA ARG A 5 18.67 10.00 9.45
C ARG A 5 18.05 10.58 8.19
N ILE A 6 16.90 10.04 7.80
CA ILE A 6 16.06 10.52 6.71
C ILE A 6 14.91 11.34 7.30
N PHE A 7 14.76 12.57 6.83
CA PHE A 7 13.73 13.50 7.24
C PHE A 7 12.73 13.71 6.10
N THR A 8 11.47 13.35 6.34
CA THR A 8 10.35 13.53 5.41
C THR A 8 9.10 13.94 6.20
N ALA A 9 8.02 14.29 5.51
CA ALA A 9 6.72 14.48 6.16
C ALA A 9 6.24 13.24 6.94
N GLN A 10 6.71 12.04 6.58
CA GLN A 10 6.35 10.77 7.25
C GLN A 10 7.24 10.45 8.46
N THR A 11 8.51 10.89 8.45
CA THR A 11 9.46 10.61 9.55
C THR A 11 9.57 11.75 10.56
N GLY A 12 9.01 12.92 10.25
CA GLY A 12 8.95 14.07 11.15
C GLY A 12 10.32 14.62 11.57
N ASP A 13 10.33 15.39 12.66
CA ASP A 13 11.53 16.10 13.15
C ASP A 13 12.58 15.17 13.77
N SER A 14 12.16 14.00 14.28
CA SER A 14 13.08 12.99 14.80
C SER A 14 13.84 12.29 13.67
N GLY A 15 13.25 12.24 12.47
CA GLY A 15 13.75 11.49 11.33
C GLY A 15 13.88 9.99 11.64
N GLN A 16 14.24 9.21 10.62
CA GLN A 16 14.37 7.76 10.77
C GLN A 16 15.75 7.28 10.31
N LEU A 17 16.37 6.40 11.08
CA LEU A 17 17.72 5.91 10.78
C LEU A 17 17.66 4.93 9.61
N CYS A 18 18.37 5.24 8.53
CA CYS A 18 18.51 4.36 7.39
C CYS A 18 19.59 3.31 7.66
N ASN A 19 19.17 2.11 8.06
CA ASN A 19 20.05 0.97 8.37
C ASN A 19 20.26 0.01 7.19
N THR A 20 19.39 0.07 6.18
CA THR A 20 19.38 -0.86 5.05
C THR A 20 19.16 -0.09 3.75
N LEU A 21 19.79 -0.57 2.67
CA LEU A 21 19.54 -0.11 1.31
C LEU A 21 19.02 -1.28 0.46
N LEU A 22 17.95 -1.02 -0.30
CA LEU A 22 17.47 -1.93 -1.33
C LEU A 22 18.14 -1.57 -2.66
N ALA A 23 18.98 -2.46 -3.19
CA ALA A 23 19.50 -2.35 -4.54
C ALA A 23 18.56 -3.09 -5.51
N CYS A 24 17.94 -2.35 -6.42
CA CYS A 24 16.99 -2.89 -7.39
C CYS A 24 17.39 -2.57 -8.84
N GLU A 25 16.86 -3.35 -9.77
CA GLU A 25 16.99 -3.07 -11.20
C GLU A 25 16.21 -1.79 -11.54
N ARG A 26 16.83 -0.88 -12.29
CA ARG A 26 16.14 0.29 -12.81
C ARG A 26 15.09 -0.13 -13.86
N LYS A 27 13.81 0.05 -13.52
CA LYS A 27 12.70 -0.09 -14.47
C LYS A 27 12.36 1.26 -15.11
N TYR A 28 11.84 1.21 -16.34
CA TYR A 28 11.37 2.39 -17.06
C TYR A 28 9.84 2.31 -17.19
N SER A 29 9.14 3.18 -16.45
CA SER A 29 7.70 3.34 -16.50
C SER A 29 7.30 4.32 -17.61
N ARG A 30 6.27 3.99 -18.39
CA ARG A 30 5.66 4.95 -19.34
C ARG A 30 4.56 5.78 -18.71
N ARG A 31 3.84 5.17 -17.77
CA ARG A 31 2.71 5.74 -17.03
C ARG A 31 2.78 5.23 -15.61
N GLU A 32 2.48 6.11 -14.67
CA GLU A 32 2.49 5.87 -13.24
C GLU A 32 1.10 6.15 -12.70
N HIS A 33 0.54 5.16 -12.02
CA HIS A 33 -0.79 5.20 -11.45
C HIS A 33 -0.71 4.91 -9.96
N TYR A 34 -1.74 5.30 -9.23
CA TYR A 34 -1.92 4.95 -7.84
C TYR A 34 -2.95 3.83 -7.72
N LEU A 35 -2.67 2.82 -6.91
CA LEU A 35 -3.62 1.78 -6.53
C LEU A 35 -3.45 1.44 -5.06
N ALA A 36 -4.55 1.43 -4.30
CA ALA A 36 -4.57 0.92 -2.95
C ALA A 36 -5.81 0.08 -2.69
N ILE A 37 -5.69 -0.82 -1.72
CA ILE A 37 -6.79 -1.56 -1.10
C ILE A 37 -6.73 -1.20 0.38
N VAL A 38 -7.80 -0.59 0.88
CA VAL A 38 -7.88 -0.10 2.26
C VAL A 38 -9.10 -0.68 2.94
N LEU A 39 -8.97 -1.04 4.21
CA LEU A 39 -10.12 -1.38 5.04
C LEU A 39 -10.84 -0.08 5.44
N ASP A 40 -11.94 0.23 4.75
CA ASP A 40 -12.70 1.46 4.97
C ASP A 40 -13.84 1.24 5.97
N ARG A 41 -13.85 2.08 7.01
CA ARG A 41 -14.87 2.03 8.06
C ARG A 41 -16.22 2.53 7.56
N SER A 42 -16.24 3.45 6.60
CA SER A 42 -17.48 4.01 6.08
C SER A 42 -18.25 3.01 5.20
N SER A 43 -17.55 2.24 4.38
CA SER A 43 -18.13 1.14 3.62
C SER A 43 -18.37 -0.12 4.46
N GLY A 44 -17.68 -0.25 5.59
CA GLY A 44 -17.72 -1.45 6.44
C GLY A 44 -16.92 -2.63 5.88
N GLY A 45 -15.93 -2.37 5.03
CA GLY A 45 -15.16 -3.41 4.37
C GLY A 45 -14.02 -2.90 3.48
N PRO A 46 -13.34 -3.79 2.74
CA PRO A 46 -12.29 -3.41 1.83
C PRO A 46 -12.80 -2.53 0.69
N VAL A 47 -12.05 -1.49 0.34
CA VAL A 47 -12.32 -0.61 -0.80
C VAL A 47 -11.06 -0.50 -1.63
N MET A 48 -11.19 -0.76 -2.93
CA MET A 48 -10.13 -0.52 -3.89
C MET A 48 -10.19 0.95 -4.33
N VAL A 49 -9.08 1.65 -4.18
CA VAL A 49 -8.92 3.07 -4.54
C VAL A 49 -7.87 3.19 -5.62
N GLY A 50 -8.16 3.92 -6.69
CA GLY A 50 -7.22 4.13 -7.78
C GLY A 50 -7.19 5.57 -8.27
N CYS A 51 -6.04 6.03 -8.76
CA CYS A 51 -5.93 7.31 -9.46
C CYS A 51 -5.02 7.17 -10.68
N LYS A 52 -5.41 7.84 -11.78
CA LYS A 52 -4.57 7.89 -13.00
C LYS A 52 -3.23 8.58 -12.77
N GLN A 53 -3.14 9.44 -11.76
CA GLN A 53 -1.94 10.17 -11.36
C GLN A 53 -1.29 9.42 -10.20
N GLY A 54 -0.24 8.64 -10.48
CA GLY A 54 0.64 8.04 -9.48
C GLY A 54 1.93 8.84 -9.27
N GLY A 55 2.77 8.39 -8.34
CA GLY A 55 4.04 9.04 -8.02
C GLY A 55 3.88 10.38 -7.29
N VAL A 56 2.69 10.67 -6.78
CA VAL A 56 2.33 11.89 -6.06
C VAL A 56 1.70 11.55 -4.71
N ASN A 57 1.61 12.54 -3.82
CA ASN A 57 0.90 12.43 -2.56
C ASN A 57 -0.61 12.29 -2.84
N ILE A 58 -1.20 11.17 -2.42
CA ILE A 58 -2.59 10.86 -2.74
C ILE A 58 -3.56 11.65 -1.85
N GLU A 59 -3.14 12.03 -0.65
CA GLU A 59 -3.92 12.82 0.29
C GLU A 59 -4.19 14.23 -0.25
N ASP A 60 -3.21 14.82 -0.95
CA ASP A 60 -3.39 16.09 -1.66
C ASP A 60 -4.43 15.96 -2.79
N ILE A 61 -4.40 14.88 -3.58
CA ILE A 61 -5.43 14.63 -4.60
C ILE A 61 -6.81 14.44 -3.94
N ALA A 62 -6.88 13.68 -2.84
CA ALA A 62 -8.13 13.44 -2.14
C ALA A 62 -8.78 14.73 -1.62
N ARG A 63 -7.95 15.72 -1.23
CA ARG A 63 -8.41 17.03 -0.78
C ARG A 63 -8.78 17.95 -1.94
N ASP A 64 -7.91 18.05 -2.94
CA ASP A 64 -7.96 19.10 -3.96
C ASP A 64 -8.81 18.69 -5.17
N ASN A 65 -8.88 17.39 -5.48
CA ASN A 65 -9.67 16.83 -6.57
C ASN A 65 -10.16 15.40 -6.25
N PRO A 66 -11.10 15.24 -5.29
CA PRO A 66 -11.60 13.94 -4.86
C PRO A 66 -12.22 13.11 -6.01
N ASP A 67 -12.78 13.76 -7.03
CA ASP A 67 -13.38 13.10 -8.19
C ASP A 67 -12.36 12.40 -9.10
N ALA A 68 -11.07 12.71 -8.95
CA ALA A 68 -9.99 11.97 -9.61
C ALA A 68 -9.76 10.58 -9.02
N LEU A 69 -10.29 10.32 -7.82
CA LEU A 69 -10.20 9.01 -7.15
C LEU A 69 -11.33 8.09 -7.61
N ILE A 70 -10.94 6.94 -8.12
CA ILE A 70 -11.85 5.85 -8.43
C ILE A 70 -11.94 5.00 -7.17
N LYS A 71 -13.14 4.83 -6.61
CA LYS A 71 -13.39 3.97 -5.45
C LYS A 71 -14.34 2.85 -5.83
N ILE A 72 -13.96 1.61 -5.55
CA ILE A 72 -14.77 0.42 -5.80
C ILE A 72 -14.81 -0.40 -4.50
N PRO A 73 -15.94 -0.40 -3.76
CA PRO A 73 -16.11 -1.27 -2.60
C PRO A 73 -16.04 -2.74 -2.99
N ILE A 74 -15.45 -3.57 -2.12
CA ILE A 74 -15.34 -5.00 -2.30
C ILE A 74 -16.18 -5.70 -1.22
N ASP A 75 -17.04 -6.62 -1.66
CA ASP A 75 -17.78 -7.51 -0.77
C ASP A 75 -16.79 -8.52 -0.16
N ILE A 76 -16.59 -8.46 1.15
CA ILE A 76 -15.58 -9.28 1.84
C ILE A 76 -15.92 -10.78 1.81
N ASP A 77 -17.21 -11.14 1.78
CA ASP A 77 -17.64 -12.53 1.79
C ASP A 77 -17.43 -13.18 0.41
N LYS A 78 -17.55 -12.39 -0.66
CA LYS A 78 -17.35 -12.86 -2.05
C LYS A 78 -15.93 -12.65 -2.57
N GLY A 79 -15.23 -11.66 -2.02
CA GLY A 79 -13.96 -11.16 -2.54
C GLY A 79 -14.11 -10.27 -3.78
N LEU A 80 -12.96 -9.88 -4.35
CA LEU A 80 -12.91 -9.02 -5.53
C LEU A 80 -13.44 -9.73 -6.78
N ASP A 81 -14.49 -9.18 -7.39
CA ASP A 81 -14.96 -9.62 -8.71
C ASP A 81 -13.94 -9.22 -9.79
N LYS A 82 -13.63 -10.16 -10.69
CA LYS A 82 -12.81 -9.91 -11.88
C LYS A 82 -13.31 -8.71 -12.68
N LYS A 83 -14.63 -8.50 -12.78
CA LYS A 83 -15.21 -7.35 -13.51
C LYS A 83 -14.78 -6.03 -12.89
N ASP A 84 -14.70 -5.95 -11.57
CA ASP A 84 -14.28 -4.75 -10.85
C ASP A 84 -12.78 -4.52 -10.99
N ALA A 85 -11.98 -5.60 -10.97
CA ALA A 85 -10.55 -5.53 -11.27
C ALA A 85 -10.27 -4.99 -12.68
N VAL A 86 -10.99 -5.52 -13.69
CA VAL A 86 -10.91 -5.03 -15.08
C VAL A 86 -11.40 -3.59 -15.20
N MET A 87 -12.48 -3.23 -14.52
CA MET A 87 -12.99 -1.85 -14.49
C MET A 87 -11.95 -0.89 -13.92
N MET A 88 -11.30 -1.25 -12.81
CA MET A 88 -10.24 -0.44 -12.21
C MET A 88 -9.07 -0.29 -13.18
N ALA A 89 -8.56 -1.38 -13.75
CA ALA A 89 -7.47 -1.34 -14.73
C ALA A 89 -7.79 -0.43 -15.93
N HIS A 90 -9.00 -0.54 -16.48
CA HIS A 90 -9.46 0.32 -17.57
C HIS A 90 -9.54 1.79 -17.16
N LYS A 91 -10.10 2.08 -15.97
CA LYS A 91 -10.21 3.44 -15.46
C LYS A 91 -8.85 4.06 -15.12
N LEU A 92 -7.86 3.26 -14.72
CA LEU A 92 -6.47 3.71 -14.54
C LEU A 92 -5.75 3.95 -15.88
N GLY A 93 -6.23 3.34 -16.97
CA GLY A 93 -5.72 3.57 -18.33
C GLY A 93 -4.63 2.60 -18.76
N PHE A 94 -4.63 1.38 -18.19
CA PHE A 94 -3.76 0.29 -18.62
C PHE A 94 -4.15 -0.18 -20.02
N SER A 95 -3.17 -0.22 -20.93
CA SER A 95 -3.36 -0.70 -22.31
C SER A 95 -3.84 -2.15 -22.40
N HIS A 96 -3.37 -3.01 -21.49
CA HIS A 96 -3.76 -4.42 -21.37
C HIS A 96 -4.53 -4.60 -20.07
N SER A 97 -5.77 -4.11 -20.03
CA SER A 97 -6.56 -4.08 -18.79
C SER A 97 -6.83 -5.47 -18.19
N ASP A 98 -6.95 -6.51 -19.00
CA ASP A 98 -7.11 -7.89 -18.50
C ASP A 98 -5.85 -8.40 -17.79
N GLU A 99 -4.66 -8.07 -18.28
CA GLU A 99 -3.41 -8.42 -17.61
C GLU A 99 -3.28 -7.68 -16.29
N ALA A 100 -3.54 -6.37 -16.29
CA ALA A 100 -3.52 -5.56 -15.08
C ALA A 100 -4.55 -6.03 -14.04
N ALA A 101 -5.73 -6.47 -14.47
CA ALA A 101 -6.74 -7.05 -13.59
C ALA A 101 -6.21 -8.28 -12.85
N VAL A 102 -5.40 -9.14 -13.49
CA VAL A 102 -4.78 -10.30 -12.82
C VAL A 102 -3.83 -9.85 -11.69
N TYR A 103 -3.07 -8.77 -11.90
CA TYR A 103 -2.24 -8.20 -10.84
C TYR A 103 -3.08 -7.63 -9.71
N ILE A 104 -4.14 -6.88 -10.03
CA ILE A 104 -5.07 -6.32 -9.02
C ILE A 104 -5.71 -7.44 -8.19
N GLU A 105 -6.17 -8.53 -8.83
CA GLU A 105 -6.70 -9.71 -8.14
C GLU A 105 -5.67 -10.36 -7.20
N ARG A 106 -4.41 -10.43 -7.63
CA ARG A 106 -3.31 -10.95 -6.78
C ARG A 106 -3.02 -10.03 -5.59
N LEU A 107 -3.06 -8.72 -5.78
CA LEU A 107 -2.90 -7.75 -4.69
C LEU A 107 -4.05 -7.85 -3.69
N TYR A 108 -5.30 -8.04 -4.15
CA TYR A 108 -6.42 -8.29 -3.25
C TYR A 108 -6.24 -9.60 -2.45
N LYS A 109 -5.83 -10.69 -3.11
CA LYS A 109 -5.52 -11.94 -2.41
C LYS A 109 -4.41 -11.77 -1.38
N LEU A 110 -3.37 -11.00 -1.71
CA LEU A 110 -2.30 -10.67 -0.78
C LEU A 110 -2.86 -9.91 0.44
N PHE A 111 -3.63 -8.84 0.20
CA PHE A 111 -4.29 -8.05 1.23
C PHE A 111 -5.11 -8.91 2.19
N ASP A 112 -5.96 -9.78 1.65
CA ASP A 112 -6.85 -10.67 2.42
C ASP A 112 -6.04 -11.73 3.21
N SER A 113 -5.10 -12.40 2.54
CA SER A 113 -4.32 -13.49 3.16
C SER A 113 -3.35 -13.04 4.27
N THR A 114 -2.98 -11.76 4.28
CA THR A 114 -1.99 -11.20 5.22
C THR A 114 -2.63 -10.38 6.33
N ASP A 115 -3.96 -10.31 6.40
CA ASP A 115 -4.70 -9.44 7.32
C ASP A 115 -4.24 -7.98 7.24
N CYS A 116 -4.10 -7.46 6.02
CA CYS A 116 -3.76 -6.06 5.81
C CYS A 116 -4.94 -5.13 6.11
N THR A 117 -4.61 -3.96 6.66
CA THR A 117 -5.53 -2.82 6.76
C THR A 117 -5.30 -1.83 5.63
N LEU A 118 -4.10 -1.82 5.04
CA LEU A 118 -3.73 -1.05 3.86
C LEU A 118 -2.75 -1.88 3.02
N LEU A 119 -2.98 -1.91 1.71
CA LEU A 119 -1.99 -2.26 0.71
C LEU A 119 -2.01 -1.14 -0.33
N GLU A 120 -0.89 -0.44 -0.50
CA GLU A 120 -0.73 0.68 -1.41
C GLU A 120 0.43 0.39 -2.37
N ILE A 121 0.19 0.51 -3.67
CA ILE A 121 1.21 0.49 -4.72
C ILE A 121 1.27 1.89 -5.34
N ASN A 122 2.35 2.62 -5.07
CA ASN A 122 2.53 3.98 -5.56
C ASN A 122 3.97 4.26 -6.02
N PRO A 123 4.29 4.14 -7.32
CA PRO A 123 3.36 3.90 -8.42
C PRO A 123 3.17 2.42 -8.80
N ILE A 124 1.96 2.07 -9.22
CA ILE A 124 1.71 0.92 -10.11
C ILE A 124 1.81 1.42 -11.56
N SER A 125 2.62 0.75 -12.37
CA SER A 125 3.10 1.28 -13.66
C SER A 125 2.95 0.28 -14.80
N GLN A 126 3.12 0.78 -16.03
CA GLN A 126 3.34 -0.04 -17.22
C GLN A 126 4.72 0.19 -17.81
N ASP A 127 5.38 -0.88 -18.23
CA ASP A 127 6.64 -0.82 -18.99
C ASP A 127 6.40 -0.45 -20.47
N ILE A 128 7.48 -0.40 -21.25
CA ILE A 128 7.42 -0.10 -22.69
C ILE A 128 6.68 -1.15 -23.52
N ASN A 129 6.55 -2.38 -23.01
CA ASN A 129 5.85 -3.50 -23.65
C ASN A 129 4.39 -3.61 -23.16
N GLY A 130 4.00 -2.79 -22.18
CA GLY A 130 2.67 -2.77 -21.59
C GLY A 130 2.48 -3.73 -20.41
N HIS A 131 3.55 -4.36 -19.91
CA HIS A 131 3.50 -5.21 -18.73
C HIS A 131 3.35 -4.38 -17.46
N VAL A 132 2.63 -4.93 -16.48
CA VAL A 132 2.42 -4.26 -15.19
C VAL A 132 3.62 -4.40 -14.27
N ILE A 133 4.01 -3.29 -13.63
CA ILE A 133 5.09 -3.23 -12.66
C ILE A 133 4.60 -2.52 -11.40
N CYS A 134 4.77 -3.15 -10.23
CA CYS A 134 4.62 -2.51 -8.94
C CYS A 134 5.98 -1.92 -8.53
N MET A 135 6.11 -0.59 -8.51
CA MET A 135 7.41 0.07 -8.30
C MET A 135 7.75 0.26 -6.83
N ASP A 136 6.75 0.59 -6.03
CA ASP A 136 6.86 0.77 -4.59
C ASP A 136 5.60 0.23 -3.92
N CYS A 137 5.74 -0.31 -2.71
CA CYS A 137 4.66 -0.93 -1.96
C CYS A 137 4.74 -0.52 -0.50
N LYS A 138 3.60 -0.09 0.04
CA LYS A 138 3.40 0.11 1.47
C LYS A 138 2.24 -0.74 1.95
N MET A 139 2.47 -1.51 3.00
CA MET A 139 1.45 -2.35 3.62
C MET A 139 1.37 -2.04 5.12
N ASN A 140 0.14 -1.92 5.63
CA ASN A 140 -0.14 -1.91 7.05
C ASN A 140 -0.91 -3.18 7.40
N PHE A 141 -0.56 -3.81 8.51
CA PHE A 141 -1.17 -5.05 9.00
C PHE A 141 -2.11 -4.76 10.17
N ASP A 142 -3.09 -5.63 10.41
CA ASP A 142 -3.87 -5.62 11.64
C ASP A 142 -3.06 -6.26 12.78
N ASP A 143 -2.67 -5.47 13.78
CA ASP A 143 -1.97 -5.96 14.99
C ASP A 143 -2.75 -7.07 15.71
N ASN A 144 -4.09 -7.08 15.63
CA ASN A 144 -4.91 -8.13 16.24
C ASN A 144 -4.78 -9.48 15.53
N ALA A 145 -4.27 -9.51 14.29
CA ALA A 145 -4.02 -10.72 13.53
C ALA A 145 -2.63 -11.32 13.78
N ALA A 146 -1.79 -10.71 14.63
CA ALA A 146 -0.42 -11.15 14.90
C ALA A 146 -0.32 -12.63 15.31
N PHE A 147 -1.32 -13.16 16.01
CA PHE A 147 -1.35 -14.56 16.46
C PHE A 147 -1.35 -15.57 15.29
N ARG A 148 -1.90 -15.20 14.13
CA ARG A 148 -1.96 -16.03 12.92
C ARG A 148 -1.01 -15.57 11.81
N GLN A 149 -0.53 -14.32 11.85
CA GLN A 149 0.41 -13.74 10.88
C GLN A 149 1.88 -13.77 11.35
N LYS A 150 2.32 -14.87 11.99
CA LYS A 150 3.62 -14.93 12.70
C LYS A 150 4.82 -14.58 11.82
N GLU A 151 4.83 -15.02 10.56
CA GLU A 151 5.94 -14.78 9.63
C GLU A 151 6.07 -13.30 9.24
N ASN A 152 4.95 -12.58 9.12
CA ASN A 152 4.95 -11.15 8.84
C ASN A 152 5.41 -10.37 10.06
N PHE A 153 4.90 -10.69 11.25
CA PHE A 153 5.27 -10.00 12.49
C PHE A 153 6.70 -10.30 12.94
N ALA A 154 7.28 -11.43 12.53
CA ALA A 154 8.70 -11.72 12.75
C ALA A 154 9.65 -10.79 11.97
N GLN A 155 9.16 -10.12 10.91
CA GLN A 155 9.93 -9.16 10.11
C GLN A 155 9.85 -7.72 10.63
N ARG A 156 9.14 -7.47 11.74
CA ARG A 156 8.98 -6.14 12.33
C ARG A 156 10.34 -5.58 12.77
N ASP A 157 10.69 -4.41 12.23
CA ASP A 157 11.91 -3.70 12.59
C ASP A 157 11.64 -2.68 13.70
N TRP A 158 11.84 -3.11 14.94
CA TRP A 158 11.67 -2.29 16.14
C TRP A 158 12.60 -1.06 16.19
N SER A 159 13.68 -1.01 15.39
CA SER A 159 14.56 0.16 15.33
C SER A 159 13.91 1.36 14.63
N GLN A 160 12.79 1.13 13.95
CA GLN A 160 12.06 2.11 13.16
C GLN A 160 10.89 2.74 13.94
N GLU A 161 10.64 2.30 15.17
CA GLU A 161 9.55 2.77 16.04
C GLU A 161 10.08 3.61 17.21
N ASP A 162 9.19 4.39 17.86
CA ASP A 162 9.58 5.14 19.06
C ASP A 162 9.93 4.17 20.20
N GLU A 163 11.10 4.33 20.81
CA GLU A 163 11.55 3.47 21.90
C GLU A 163 10.57 3.38 23.08
N ARG A 164 9.77 4.44 23.30
CA ARG A 164 8.75 4.48 24.35
C ARG A 164 7.59 3.55 24.00
N ASP A 165 7.15 3.56 22.75
CA ASP A 165 6.10 2.67 22.24
C ASP A 165 6.57 1.21 22.32
N VAL A 166 7.80 0.93 21.88
CA VAL A 166 8.38 -0.42 21.96
C VAL A 166 8.43 -0.94 23.41
N LYS A 167 8.86 -0.10 24.36
CA LYS A 167 8.90 -0.46 25.78
C LYS A 167 7.49 -0.73 26.33
N ALA A 168 6.51 0.08 25.94
CA ALA A 168 5.13 -0.09 26.36
C ALA A 168 4.53 -1.40 25.80
N THR A 169 4.70 -1.67 24.50
CA THR A 169 4.24 -2.90 23.86
C THR A 169 4.84 -4.14 24.52
N ASN A 170 6.14 -4.14 24.81
CA ASN A 170 6.81 -5.24 25.51
C ASN A 170 6.31 -5.44 26.96
N ALA A 171 5.76 -4.38 27.58
CA ALA A 171 5.13 -4.44 28.89
C ALA A 171 3.62 -4.75 28.82
N GLY A 172 3.05 -4.95 27.63
CA GLY A 172 1.61 -5.15 27.44
C GLY A 172 0.78 -3.89 27.69
N LEU A 173 1.38 -2.71 27.50
CA LEU A 173 0.76 -1.40 27.70
C LEU A 173 0.54 -0.70 26.36
N ASN A 174 -0.55 0.06 26.29
CA ASN A 174 -0.77 1.04 25.23
C ASN A 174 -0.23 2.39 25.70
N TYR A 175 0.78 2.92 25.00
CA TYR A 175 1.35 4.24 25.24
C TYR A 175 1.12 5.12 24.01
N ILE A 176 0.81 6.39 24.25
CA ILE A 176 0.70 7.44 23.23
C ILE A 176 1.37 8.66 23.84
N GLY A 177 2.41 9.19 23.20
CA GLY A 177 3.17 10.33 23.75
C GLY A 177 3.94 11.12 22.70
#